data_AF-A0A2W7ALY3-F1
#
_entry.id   AF-A0A2W7ALY3-F1
#
_cell.length_a   1.000
_cell.length_b   1.000
_cell.length_c   1.000
_cell.angle_alpha   90.00
_cell.angle_beta   90.00
_cell.angle_gamma   90.00
#
_symmetry.space_group_name_H-M   'P 1'
#
loop_
_entity.id
_entity.type
_entity.pdbx_description
1 polymer ?
#
loop_
_entity_poly.entity_id
_entity_poly.type
_entity_poly.pdbx_seq_one_letter_code
_entity_poly.pdbx_strand_id
1 'polypeptide(L)'
;MKIVDQSYQCTVPGQEFGTWQLRCYLQIFHSSLGQYIVMVSDMGCETGWFVPYKIEQLASHIAQKFQLDCDRLIWIEHCPANTSRPKYNGFSQVSFEWQTGKATNPQWQPIDEHLAEVLRKETAQLATACSV
;
A
#
# COMPACT_ATOMS: atom_id res chain seq x y z
N MET A 1 14.25 8.36 -3.75
CA MET A 1 14.19 8.84 -2.35
C MET A 1 12.99 8.19 -1.67
N LYS A 2 13.21 7.57 -0.50
CA LYS A 2 12.15 6.95 0.31
C LYS A 2 11.55 7.99 1.25
N ILE A 3 10.23 8.03 1.37
CA ILE A 3 9.51 9.06 2.14
C ILE A 3 9.00 8.48 3.47
N VAL A 4 8.55 7.22 3.48
CA VAL A 4 7.99 6.55 4.66
C VAL A 4 8.47 5.10 4.76
N ASP A 5 8.79 4.65 5.98
CA ASP A 5 9.15 3.25 6.30
C ASP A 5 8.84 2.93 7.77
N GLN A 6 7.61 2.56 8.08
CA GLN A 6 7.21 2.39 9.48
C GLN A 6 5.97 1.51 9.64
N SER A 7 5.80 1.00 10.85
CA SER A 7 4.48 0.51 11.28
C SER A 7 3.48 1.67 11.23
N TYR A 8 2.35 1.45 10.59
CA TYR A 8 1.31 2.42 10.37
C TYR A 8 0.02 1.92 10.99
N GLN A 9 -0.60 2.80 11.78
CA GLN A 9 -1.93 2.56 12.31
C GLN A 9 -2.85 3.69 11.86
N CYS A 10 -4.03 3.32 11.35
CA CYS A 10 -5.09 4.28 11.14
C CYS A 10 -6.43 3.75 11.60
N THR A 11 -7.31 4.71 11.84
CA THR A 11 -8.61 4.52 12.43
C THR A 11 -9.63 4.82 11.35
N VAL A 12 -10.35 3.82 10.86
CA VAL A 12 -11.35 4.02 9.80
C VAL A 12 -12.77 3.72 10.30
N PRO A 13 -13.76 4.58 9.97
CA PRO A 13 -15.14 4.39 10.42
C PRO A 13 -15.77 3.18 9.73
N GLY A 14 -16.32 2.25 10.53
CA GLY A 14 -17.08 1.11 10.05
C GLY A 14 -18.48 1.51 9.55
N GLN A 15 -19.02 0.75 8.59
CA GLN A 15 -20.35 1.01 8.02
C GLN A 15 -21.51 0.72 9.00
N GLU A 16 -21.39 -0.31 9.84
CA GLU A 16 -22.51 -0.78 10.66
C GLU A 16 -22.29 -0.57 12.16
N PHE A 17 -21.12 -0.91 12.71
CA PHE A 17 -20.75 -0.57 14.09
C PHE A 17 -19.23 -0.48 14.26
N GLY A 18 -18.78 0.50 15.06
CA GLY A 18 -17.43 0.57 15.59
C GLY A 18 -16.39 1.20 14.68
N THR A 19 -15.21 1.36 15.26
CA THR A 19 -14.05 1.97 14.65
C THR A 19 -13.02 0.89 14.37
N TRP A 20 -12.58 0.77 13.13
CA TRP A 20 -11.56 -0.21 12.77
C TRP A 20 -10.17 0.39 12.97
N GLN A 21 -9.31 -0.32 13.69
CA GLN A 21 -7.89 0.00 13.75
C GLN A 21 -7.18 -0.86 12.72
N LEU A 22 -6.79 -0.23 11.62
CA LEU A 22 -5.94 -0.88 10.63
C LEU A 22 -4.48 -0.76 11.08
N ARG A 23 -3.72 -1.86 11.06
CA ARG A 23 -2.29 -1.94 11.36
C ARG A 23 -1.56 -2.63 10.21
N CYS A 24 -0.75 -1.87 9.51
CA CYS A 24 0.10 -2.35 8.43
C CYS A 24 1.55 -1.90 8.63
N TYR A 25 2.48 -2.53 7.93
CA TYR A 25 3.77 -1.91 7.70
C TYR A 25 3.67 -1.10 6.40
N LEU A 26 3.87 0.22 6.50
CA LEU A 26 3.72 1.15 5.40
C LEU A 26 5.08 1.59 4.89
N GLN A 27 5.24 1.46 3.58
CA GLN A 27 6.38 1.98 2.86
C GLN A 27 5.87 2.88 1.74
N ILE A 28 6.41 4.11 1.66
CA ILE A 28 6.11 5.04 0.57
C ILE A 28 7.40 5.51 -0.04
N PHE A 29 7.51 5.38 -1.35
CA PHE A 29 8.72 5.69 -2.08
C PHE A 29 8.40 6.23 -3.48
N HIS A 30 9.31 7.03 -4.01
CA HIS A 30 9.13 7.72 -5.29
C HIS A 30 10.05 7.11 -6.35
N SER A 31 9.46 6.63 -7.45
CA SER A 31 10.20 6.04 -8.57
C SER A 31 10.96 7.11 -9.34
N SER A 32 11.97 6.69 -10.11
CA SER A 32 12.71 7.55 -11.04
C SER A 32 11.83 8.13 -12.14
N LEU A 33 10.71 7.47 -12.45
CA LEU A 33 9.75 7.85 -13.48
C LEU A 33 8.67 8.83 -12.99
N GLY A 34 8.79 9.32 -11.75
CA GLY A 34 7.82 10.27 -11.20
C GLY A 34 6.55 9.62 -10.64
N GLN A 35 6.58 8.32 -10.35
CA GLN A 35 5.46 7.59 -9.75
C GLN A 35 5.64 7.49 -8.23
N TYR A 36 4.53 7.55 -7.50
CA TYR A 36 4.50 7.17 -6.09
C TYR A 36 4.21 5.69 -6.00
N ILE A 37 5.01 4.97 -5.22
CA ILE A 37 4.74 3.57 -4.90
C ILE A 37 4.44 3.50 -3.42
N VAL A 38 3.28 2.97 -3.10
CA VAL A 38 2.86 2.65 -1.73
C VAL A 38 2.84 1.14 -1.61
N MET A 39 3.56 0.62 -0.63
CA MET A 39 3.53 -0.78 -0.26
C MET A 39 2.99 -0.91 1.16
N VAL A 40 1.92 -1.68 1.32
CA VAL A 40 1.33 -2.03 2.61
C VAL A 40 1.53 -3.52 2.86
N SER A 41 2.20 -3.86 3.96
CA SER A 41 2.34 -5.26 4.39
C SER A 41 1.40 -5.56 5.55
N ASP A 42 0.68 -6.67 5.45
CA ASP A 42 -0.12 -7.19 6.55
C ASP A 42 0.80 -7.63 7.70
N MET A 43 0.46 -7.18 8.91
CA MET A 43 1.15 -7.53 10.15
C MET A 43 0.43 -8.66 10.92
N GLY A 44 -0.51 -9.37 10.28
CA GLY A 44 -1.25 -10.49 10.85
C GLY A 44 -2.28 -10.10 11.91
N CYS A 45 -2.59 -8.81 12.02
CA CYS A 45 -3.42 -8.26 13.09
C CYS A 45 -4.90 -8.13 12.72
N GLU A 46 -5.29 -8.38 11.46
CA GLU A 46 -6.62 -8.02 10.98
C GLU A 46 -7.38 -9.15 10.30
N THR A 47 -8.48 -9.55 10.95
CA THR A 47 -9.60 -10.17 10.26
C THR A 47 -10.24 -9.16 9.28
N GLY A 48 -10.00 -9.34 7.98
CA GLY A 48 -10.75 -8.63 6.93
C GLY A 48 -9.95 -7.77 5.95
N TRP A 49 -8.66 -8.04 5.75
CA TRP A 49 -7.79 -7.33 4.79
C TRP A 49 -8.32 -7.31 3.33
N PHE A 50 -9.24 -8.21 2.98
CA PHE A 50 -9.88 -8.25 1.65
C PHE A 50 -11.29 -7.64 1.61
N VAL A 51 -11.70 -6.88 2.62
CA VAL A 51 -12.95 -6.13 2.53
C VAL A 51 -12.67 -4.93 1.63
N PRO A 52 -13.23 -4.86 0.40
CA PRO A 52 -12.91 -3.80 -0.56
C PRO A 52 -13.05 -2.41 0.04
N TYR A 53 -14.11 -2.19 0.80
CA TYR A 53 -14.35 -0.93 1.49
C TYR A 53 -13.24 -0.52 2.48
N LYS A 54 -12.62 -1.48 3.18
CA LYS A 54 -11.53 -1.18 4.13
C LYS A 54 -10.27 -0.73 3.41
N ILE A 55 -9.92 -1.41 2.31
CA ILE A 55 -8.75 -1.03 1.53
C ILE A 55 -8.95 0.31 0.81
N GLU A 56 -10.16 0.58 0.31
CA GLU A 56 -10.55 1.88 -0.25
C GLU A 56 -10.35 3.01 0.76
N GLN A 57 -10.82 2.82 2.00
CA GLN A 57 -10.62 3.79 3.08
C GLN A 57 -9.15 3.98 3.44
N LEU A 58 -8.39 2.89 3.55
CA LEU A 58 -6.95 2.93 3.84
C LEU A 58 -6.18 3.69 2.76
N ALA A 59 -6.42 3.36 1.49
CA ALA A 59 -5.79 4.00 0.35
C ALA A 59 -6.13 5.48 0.27
N SER A 60 -7.42 5.83 0.42
CA SER A 60 -7.86 7.23 0.49
C SER A 60 -7.16 8.00 1.61
N HIS A 61 -7.10 7.40 2.81
CA HIS A 61 -6.52 8.04 3.98
C HIS A 61 -5.00 8.25 3.83
N ILE A 62 -4.27 7.26 3.31
CA ILE A 62 -2.83 7.37 3.03
C ILE A 62 -2.57 8.40 1.94
N ALA A 63 -3.30 8.35 0.82
CA ALA A 63 -3.13 9.31 -0.27
C ALA A 63 -3.34 10.76 0.19
N GLN A 64 -4.39 11.01 0.97
CA GLN A 64 -4.66 12.35 1.52
C GLN A 64 -3.62 12.79 2.55
N LYS A 65 -3.28 11.91 3.51
CA LYS A 65 -2.33 12.23 4.58
C LYS A 65 -0.94 12.57 4.07
N PHE A 66 -0.49 11.85 3.03
CA PHE A 66 0.84 12.04 2.45
C PHE A 66 0.81 12.87 1.15
N GLN A 67 -0.34 13.43 0.80
CA GLN A 67 -0.53 14.28 -0.39
C GLN A 67 -0.01 13.62 -1.68
N LEU A 68 -0.33 12.34 -1.86
CA LEU A 68 0.12 11.55 -3.00
C LEU A 68 -0.67 11.91 -4.26
N ASP A 69 0.04 11.98 -5.39
CA ASP A 69 -0.61 12.09 -6.70
C ASP A 69 -1.25 10.74 -7.08
N CYS A 70 -2.57 10.71 -7.02
CA CYS A 70 -3.37 9.50 -7.25
C CYS A 70 -3.28 8.98 -8.69
N ASP A 71 -3.03 9.87 -9.67
CA ASP A 71 -2.90 9.50 -11.09
C ASP A 71 -1.57 8.79 -11.37
N ARG A 72 -0.62 8.90 -10.44
CA ARG A 72 0.73 8.33 -10.53
C ARG A 72 1.03 7.34 -9.41
N LEU A 73 -0.01 6.86 -8.73
CA LEU A 73 0.11 6.00 -7.56
C LEU A 73 0.05 4.52 -7.96
N ILE A 74 1.11 3.79 -7.64
CA ILE A 74 1.17 2.33 -7.67
C ILE A 74 0.94 1.85 -6.24
N TRP A 75 -0.09 1.03 -6.04
CA TRP A 75 -0.39 0.43 -4.74
C TRP A 75 -0.08 -1.06 -4.73
N ILE A 76 0.77 -1.48 -3.80
CA ILE A 76 1.18 -2.87 -3.62
C ILE A 76 0.75 -3.35 -2.24
N GLU A 77 0.06 -4.48 -2.21
CA GLU A 77 -0.21 -5.23 -0.99
C GLU A 77 0.76 -6.39 -0.87
N HIS A 78 1.27 -6.59 0.34
CA HIS A 78 2.09 -7.74 0.70
C HIS A 78 1.43 -8.50 1.84
N CYS A 79 1.10 -9.76 1.59
CA CYS A 79 0.54 -10.67 2.58
C CYS A 79 1.56 -11.77 2.88
N PRO A 80 2.29 -11.69 4.01
CA PRO A 80 3.35 -12.64 4.32
C PRO A 80 2.79 -14.06 4.57
N ALA A 81 3.59 -15.06 4.23
CA ALA A 81 3.17 -16.47 4.21
C ALA A 81 2.74 -17.06 5.57
N ASN A 82 3.12 -16.40 6.67
CA ASN A 82 2.80 -16.77 8.04
C ASN A 82 1.56 -16.06 8.59
N THR A 83 0.82 -15.33 7.75
CA THR A 83 -0.51 -14.85 8.11
C THR A 83 -1.49 -16.03 8.12
N SER A 84 -2.64 -15.86 8.75
CA SER A 84 -3.68 -16.89 8.88
C SER A 84 -4.29 -17.38 7.54
N ARG A 85 -3.71 -17.01 6.37
CA ARG A 85 -4.35 -17.06 5.05
C ARG A 85 -3.42 -17.50 3.92
N PRO A 86 -3.02 -18.78 3.86
CA PRO A 86 -2.06 -19.31 2.88
C PRO A 86 -2.44 -19.15 1.40
N LYS A 87 -3.72 -18.92 1.08
CA LYS A 87 -4.21 -18.73 -0.30
C LYS A 87 -3.88 -17.36 -0.92
N TYR A 88 -3.51 -16.38 -0.09
CA TYR A 88 -3.27 -15.01 -0.52
C TYR A 88 -1.85 -14.56 -0.24
N ASN A 89 -0.94 -15.51 -0.01
CA ASN A 89 0.45 -15.26 0.27
C ASN A 89 1.15 -14.61 -0.92
N GLY A 90 1.97 -13.60 -0.66
CA GLY A 90 2.78 -12.92 -1.65
C GLY A 90 2.35 -11.47 -1.89
N PHE A 91 2.57 -11.00 -3.11
CA PHE A 91 2.36 -9.60 -3.49
C PHE A 91 1.21 -9.46 -4.47
N SER A 92 0.46 -8.36 -4.36
CA SER A 92 -0.57 -7.97 -5.31
C SER A 92 -0.47 -6.49 -5.60
N GLN A 93 -0.50 -6.12 -6.87
CA GLN A 93 -0.79 -4.74 -7.25
C GLN A 93 -2.29 -4.52 -7.18
N VAL A 94 -2.72 -3.43 -6.55
CA VAL A 94 -4.12 -3.04 -6.47
C VAL A 94 -4.32 -1.78 -7.28
N SER A 95 -5.20 -1.84 -8.27
CA SER A 95 -5.67 -0.65 -8.98
C SER A 95 -6.97 -0.17 -8.37
N PHE A 96 -7.15 1.15 -8.29
CA PHE A 96 -8.37 1.79 -7.83
C PHE A 96 -8.87 2.77 -8.89
N GLU A 97 -10.17 3.00 -8.89
CA GLU A 97 -10.76 4.19 -9.48
C GLU A 97 -10.69 5.33 -8.46
N TRP A 98 -10.06 6.44 -8.85
CA TRP A 98 -9.90 7.60 -8.00
C TRP A 98 -10.91 8.69 -8.33
N GLN A 99 -11.64 9.16 -7.32
CA GLN A 99 -12.58 10.28 -7.45
C GLN A 99 -12.35 11.24 -6.28
N THR A 100 -11.91 12.46 -6.57
CA THR A 100 -11.69 13.51 -5.54
C THR A 100 -10.80 13.04 -4.37
N GLY A 101 -9.74 12.28 -4.67
CA GLY A 101 -8.82 11.74 -3.65
C GLY A 101 -9.41 10.60 -2.80
N LYS A 102 -10.49 9.97 -3.28
CA LYS A 102 -11.06 8.74 -2.71
C LYS A 102 -10.81 7.58 -3.66
N ALA A 103 -10.28 6.49 -3.13
CA ALA A 103 -10.11 5.23 -3.82
C ALA A 103 -11.43 4.45 -3.83
N THR A 104 -11.78 3.84 -4.95
CA THR A 104 -12.97 3.00 -5.13
C THR A 104 -12.66 1.83 -6.06
N ASN A 105 -13.49 0.80 -6.04
CA ASN A 105 -13.42 -0.33 -6.97
C ASN A 105 -12.03 -1.01 -7.03
N PRO A 106 -11.48 -1.50 -5.90
CA PRO A 106 -10.18 -2.13 -5.88
C PRO A 106 -10.17 -3.39 -6.73
N GLN A 107 -9.13 -3.53 -7.55
CA GLN A 107 -8.88 -4.70 -8.38
C GLN A 107 -7.49 -5.23 -8.09
N TRP A 108 -7.40 -6.46 -7.59
CA TRP A 108 -6.14 -7.10 -7.24
C TRP A 108 -5.58 -7.87 -8.43
N GLN A 109 -4.31 -7.65 -8.74
CA GLN A 109 -3.53 -8.41 -9.69
C GLN A 109 -2.32 -9.00 -8.98
N PRO A 110 -2.20 -10.34 -8.90
CA PRO A 110 -1.02 -10.98 -8.33
C PRO A 110 0.23 -10.53 -9.09
N ILE A 111 1.29 -10.21 -8.34
CA ILE A 111 2.60 -9.92 -8.92
C ILE A 111 3.63 -10.85 -8.29
N ASP A 112 4.69 -11.16 -9.04
CA ASP A 112 5.78 -11.98 -8.51
C ASP A 112 6.63 -11.19 -7.50
N GLU A 113 7.29 -11.93 -6.61
CA GLU A 113 8.15 -11.35 -5.56
C GLU A 113 9.34 -10.58 -6.15
N HIS A 114 9.85 -10.99 -7.31
CA HIS A 114 10.97 -10.31 -7.95
C HIS A 114 10.59 -8.90 -8.40
N LEU A 115 9.42 -8.72 -9.00
CA LEU A 115 8.87 -7.43 -9.39
C LEU A 115 8.66 -6.54 -8.17
N ALA A 116 8.10 -7.07 -7.08
CA ALA A 116 7.95 -6.32 -5.83
C ALA A 116 9.31 -5.88 -5.26
N GLU A 117 10.33 -6.73 -5.32
CA GLU A 117 11.69 -6.36 -4.94
C GLU A 117 12.30 -5.29 -5.85
N VAL A 118 12.09 -5.38 -7.17
CA VAL A 118 12.58 -4.38 -8.13
C VAL A 118 11.97 -3.02 -7.82
N LEU A 119 10.64 -2.95 -7.63
CA LEU A 119 9.94 -1.72 -7.23
C LEU A 119 10.50 -1.13 -5.93
N ARG A 120 10.92 -1.99 -4.99
CA ARG A 120 11.56 -1.58 -3.72
C ARG A 120 13.03 -1.16 -3.89
N LYS A 121 13.76 -1.71 -4.87
CA LYS A 121 15.21 -1.50 -5.09
C LYS A 121 15.51 -0.33 -6.01
N GLU A 122 14.68 -0.06 -7.02
CA GLU A 122 14.83 1.12 -7.92
C GLU A 122 14.87 2.45 -7.13
N THR A 123 14.31 2.46 -5.93
CA THR A 123 14.30 3.61 -5.03
C THR A 123 15.54 3.77 -4.16
N ALA A 124 16.40 2.74 -4.06
CA ALA A 124 17.64 2.76 -3.27
C ALA A 124 18.85 3.29 -4.08
N GLN A 125 18.90 3.05 -5.40
CA GLN A 125 20.06 3.42 -6.24
C GLN A 125 20.20 4.93 -6.48
N LEU A 126 19.14 5.72 -6.30
CA LEU A 126 19.20 7.18 -6.44
C LEU A 126 19.60 7.92 -5.15
N ALA A 127 19.65 7.25 -3.99
CA ALA A 127 20.17 7.86 -2.77
C ALA A 127 21.70 7.97 -2.78
N THR A 128 22.38 7.16 -3.60
CA THR A 128 23.85 7.11 -3.68
C THR A 128 24.42 7.92 -4.85
N ALA A 129 23.61 8.25 -5.85
CA ALA A 129 24.04 8.97 -7.06
C ALA A 129 23.99 10.51 -6.93
N CYS A 130 23.29 11.06 -5.93
CA CYS A 130 23.19 12.50 -5.69
C CYS A 130 24.15 13.01 -4.59
N SER A 131 25.18 12.24 -4.23
CA SER A 131 26.16 12.59 -3.18
C SER A 131 27.59 12.76 -3.68
N VAL A 132 27.77 13.17 -4.95
CA VAL A 132 29.09 13.51 -5.52
C VAL A 132 29.08 14.93 -6.05
#